data_AF-A0A8J4VX82-F1
#
_entry.id   AF-A0A8J4VX82-F1
#
_cell.length_a   1.000
_cell.length_b   1.000
_cell.length_c   1.000
_cell.angle_alpha   90.00
_cell.angle_beta   90.00
_cell.angle_gamma   90.00
#
_symmetry.space_group_name_H-M   'P 1'
#
loop_
_entity.id
_entity.type
_entity.pdbx_description
1 polymer ?
#
loop_
_entity_poly.entity_id
_entity_poly.type
_entity_poly.pdbx_seq_one_letter_code
_entity_poly.pdbx_strand_id
1 'polypeptide(L)'
;MGRSAAWLVLTIFAVFSVAYCIDDKCAACNAVAEELEYGLSNEKPRNHLDMRHRLDSRGQRKGKVIDYRVSELRVVELLDGLCDKMQDYTLEQIDSTTQEWVRVDDWNNLTTNKQEARAYSKAISSYCGRLIEETEDDLAELIKKGSVKVGDVSKVLCQDLSKHCSQTSGSQQVDDNDHGLDGEL
;
A
#
# COMPACT_ATOMS: atom_id res chain seq x y z
N MET A 1 45.36 28.78 44.59
CA MET A 1 44.51 29.18 43.45
C MET A 1 43.89 27.90 42.87
N GLY A 2 42.71 27.54 43.38
CA GLY A 2 42.03 26.29 43.04
C GLY A 2 41.25 26.42 41.74
N ARG A 3 41.50 25.50 40.81
CA ARG A 3 40.78 25.36 39.54
C ARG A 3 39.47 24.63 39.84
N SER A 4 38.34 25.23 39.51
CA SER A 4 37.04 24.53 39.47
C SER A 4 36.41 24.80 38.12
N ALA A 5 36.65 23.88 37.19
CA ALA A 5 35.88 23.78 35.97
C ALA A 5 34.71 22.84 36.27
N ALA A 6 33.52 23.43 36.46
CA ALA A 6 32.28 22.69 36.57
C ALA A 6 31.98 22.04 35.21
N TRP A 7 32.08 20.72 35.15
CA TRP A 7 31.73 19.92 33.99
C TRP A 7 30.19 19.84 33.90
N LEU A 8 29.61 20.63 32.99
CA LEU A 8 28.24 20.46 32.53
C LEU A 8 28.20 19.21 31.63
N VAL A 9 27.70 18.09 32.17
CA VAL A 9 27.40 16.89 31.38
C VAL A 9 26.06 17.11 30.67
N LEU A 10 26.14 17.53 29.42
CA LEU A 10 25.02 17.53 28.48
C LEU A 10 24.80 16.08 27.99
N THR A 11 23.85 15.36 28.58
CA THR A 11 23.41 14.05 28.08
C THR A 11 22.57 14.23 26.82
N ILE A 12 23.21 14.17 25.65
CA ILE A 12 22.54 14.06 24.36
C ILE A 12 21.94 12.65 24.26
N PHE A 13 20.65 12.50 24.56
CA PHE A 13 19.91 11.32 24.13
C PHE A 13 19.71 11.41 22.62
N ALA A 14 20.65 10.82 21.86
CA ALA A 14 20.43 10.56 20.45
C ALA A 14 19.31 9.52 20.34
N VAL A 15 18.11 9.96 20.03
CA VAL A 15 17.00 9.10 19.67
C VAL A 15 17.33 8.52 18.29
N PHE A 16 18.13 7.45 18.26
CA PHE A 16 18.27 6.65 17.07
C PHE A 16 16.91 5.99 16.81
N SER A 17 16.07 6.68 16.02
CA SER A 17 14.98 6.00 15.36
C SER A 17 15.64 5.02 14.41
N VAL A 18 15.69 3.74 14.82
CA VAL A 18 15.95 2.64 13.89
C VAL A 18 14.84 2.73 12.85
N ALA A 19 15.15 3.36 11.73
CA ALA A 19 14.31 3.33 10.56
C ALA A 19 14.36 1.88 10.07
N TYR A 20 13.35 1.09 10.42
CA TYR A 20 13.13 -0.19 9.79
C TYR A 20 12.89 0.08 8.30
N CYS A 21 13.93 -0.12 7.51
CA CYS A 21 13.82 -0.09 6.06
C CYS A 21 13.02 -1.33 5.64
N ILE A 22 12.01 -1.12 4.81
CA ILE A 22 11.38 -2.22 4.09
C ILE A 22 12.39 -2.73 3.06
N ASP A 23 12.83 -3.97 3.24
CA ASP A 23 13.81 -4.63 2.38
C ASP A 23 13.14 -5.07 1.07
N ASP A 24 12.04 -5.84 1.18
CA ASP A 24 11.21 -6.21 0.03
C ASP A 24 10.10 -5.19 -0.23
N LYS A 25 10.42 -4.20 -1.07
CA LYS A 25 9.47 -3.19 -1.51
C LYS A 25 8.33 -3.77 -2.36
N CYS A 26 8.58 -4.83 -3.13
CA CYS A 26 7.55 -5.42 -3.98
C CYS A 26 6.48 -6.08 -3.10
N ALA A 27 6.90 -6.92 -2.15
CA ALA A 27 5.98 -7.56 -1.20
C ALA A 27 5.20 -6.53 -0.38
N ALA A 28 5.86 -5.48 0.12
CA ALA A 28 5.18 -4.41 0.86
C ALA A 28 4.21 -3.61 -0.03
N CYS A 29 4.56 -3.37 -1.29
CA CYS A 29 3.65 -2.72 -2.24
C CYS A 29 2.40 -3.58 -2.46
N ASN A 30 2.57 -4.88 -2.66
CA ASN A 30 1.46 -5.80 -2.90
C ASN A 30 0.50 -5.84 -1.72
N ALA A 31 1.00 -5.79 -0.48
CA ALA A 31 0.14 -5.68 0.71
C ALA A 31 -0.67 -4.38 0.73
N VAL A 32 -0.06 -3.24 0.36
CA VAL A 32 -0.80 -1.96 0.23
C VAL A 32 -1.84 -2.03 -0.90
N ALA A 33 -1.48 -2.65 -2.02
CA ALA A 33 -2.38 -2.84 -3.16
C ALA A 33 -3.56 -3.74 -2.78
N GLU A 34 -3.34 -4.79 -1.99
CA GLU A 34 -4.39 -5.67 -1.48
C GLU A 34 -5.40 -4.91 -0.58
N GLU A 35 -4.94 -4.05 0.34
CA GLU A 35 -5.85 -3.26 1.18
C GLU A 35 -6.63 -2.23 0.34
N LEU A 36 -6.00 -1.62 -0.68
CA LEU A 36 -6.70 -0.74 -1.62
C LEU A 36 -7.74 -1.51 -2.46
N GLU A 37 -7.41 -2.74 -2.87
CA GLU A 37 -8.31 -3.63 -3.60
C GLU A 37 -9.49 -4.08 -2.72
N TYR A 38 -9.23 -4.35 -1.45
CA TYR A 38 -10.26 -4.56 -0.44
C TYR A 38 -11.18 -3.33 -0.31
N GLY A 39 -10.62 -2.11 -0.34
CA GLY A 39 -11.38 -0.87 -0.39
C GLY A 39 -12.29 -0.77 -1.63
N LEU A 40 -11.76 -1.10 -2.82
CA LEU A 40 -12.51 -1.09 -4.08
C LEU A 40 -13.64 -2.13 -4.11
N SER A 41 -13.40 -3.33 -3.58
CA SER A 41 -14.40 -4.41 -3.57
C SER A 41 -15.54 -4.17 -2.56
N ASN A 42 -15.25 -3.46 -1.47
CA ASN A 42 -16.23 -3.10 -0.44
C ASN A 42 -16.82 -1.69 -0.61
N GLU A 43 -16.57 -1.06 -1.76
CA GLU A 43 -17.07 0.28 -2.08
C GLU A 43 -18.60 0.31 -2.04
N LYS A 44 -19.16 1.22 -1.22
CA LYS A 44 -20.62 1.36 -1.12
C LYS A 44 -21.17 1.96 -2.42
N PRO A 45 -22.25 1.41 -3.00
CA PRO A 45 -22.89 2.02 -4.15
C PRO A 45 -23.32 3.47 -3.84
N ARG A 46 -22.84 4.42 -4.65
CA ARG A 46 -23.25 5.83 -4.57
C ARG A 46 -23.96 6.25 -5.85
N ASN A 47 -24.84 7.23 -5.72
CA ASN A 47 -25.44 7.91 -6.85
C ASN A 47 -24.52 9.06 -7.33
N HIS A 48 -24.92 9.75 -8.40
CA HIS A 48 -24.25 10.95 -8.87
C HIS A 48 -24.15 12.04 -7.77
N LEU A 49 -23.06 12.78 -7.80
CA LEU A 49 -22.85 13.98 -7.00
C LEU A 49 -23.59 15.15 -7.66
N ASP A 50 -24.61 15.67 -6.98
CA ASP A 50 -25.37 16.83 -7.45
C ASP A 50 -24.76 18.14 -6.91
N MET A 51 -23.93 18.79 -7.72
CA MET A 51 -23.31 20.07 -7.39
C MET A 51 -24.20 21.27 -7.76
N ARG A 52 -25.49 21.06 -8.08
CA ARG A 52 -26.42 22.12 -8.47
C ARG A 52 -27.07 22.80 -7.25
N HIS A 53 -26.25 23.52 -6.49
CA HIS A 53 -26.72 24.19 -5.28
C HIS A 53 -27.43 25.53 -5.54
N ARG A 54 -27.32 26.09 -6.76
CA ARG A 54 -27.92 27.39 -7.11
C ARG A 54 -29.19 27.21 -7.94
N LEU A 55 -30.21 28.03 -7.67
CA LEU A 55 -31.40 28.15 -8.51
C LEU A 55 -31.26 29.33 -9.48
N ASP A 56 -31.82 29.20 -10.68
CA ASP A 56 -31.97 30.32 -11.60
C ASP A 56 -33.30 31.08 -11.40
N SER A 57 -33.51 32.14 -12.18
CA SER A 57 -34.72 32.97 -12.11
C SER A 57 -36.01 32.23 -12.47
N ARG A 58 -35.93 31.00 -13.00
CA ARG A 58 -37.07 30.13 -13.32
C ARG A 58 -37.24 29.01 -12.28
N GLY A 59 -36.48 29.05 -11.18
CA GLY A 59 -36.50 28.03 -10.13
C GLY A 59 -35.83 26.71 -10.53
N GLN A 60 -35.04 26.67 -11.61
CA GLN A 60 -34.32 25.47 -12.03
C GLN A 60 -32.93 25.41 -11.39
N ARG A 61 -32.51 24.21 -11.00
CA ARG A 61 -31.19 23.96 -10.41
C ARG A 61 -30.09 24.09 -11.47
N LYS A 62 -29.12 24.96 -11.23
CA LYS A 62 -27.93 25.18 -12.07
C LYS A 62 -26.66 24.64 -11.40
N GLY A 63 -25.81 24.01 -12.20
CA GLY A 63 -24.53 23.42 -11.78
C GLY A 63 -24.22 22.12 -12.52
N LYS A 64 -23.25 21.36 -12.01
CA LYS A 64 -22.79 20.09 -12.59
C LYS A 64 -23.36 18.91 -11.82
N VAL A 65 -23.70 17.85 -12.53
CA VAL A 65 -23.94 16.52 -11.96
C VAL A 65 -22.78 15.63 -12.38
N ILE A 66 -22.12 15.00 -11.43
CA ILE A 66 -20.90 14.19 -11.67
C ILE A 66 -21.20 12.75 -11.26
N ASP A 67 -20.89 11.78 -12.12
CA ASP A 67 -20.92 10.38 -11.71
C ASP A 67 -19.85 10.14 -10.63
N TYR A 68 -20.25 9.51 -9.53
CA TYR A 68 -19.34 9.22 -8.43
C TYR A 68 -18.11 8.41 -8.88
N ARG A 69 -18.25 7.50 -9.84
CA ARG A 69 -17.15 6.66 -10.36
C ARG A 69 -15.98 7.46 -10.93
N VAL A 70 -16.26 8.64 -11.47
CA VAL A 70 -15.26 9.54 -12.09
C VAL A 70 -14.96 10.75 -11.20
N SER A 71 -15.47 10.77 -9.97
CA SER A 71 -15.34 11.89 -9.04
C SER A 71 -14.04 11.83 -8.25
N GLU A 72 -13.51 13.00 -7.90
CA GLU A 72 -12.39 13.11 -6.96
C GLU A 72 -12.77 12.62 -5.56
N LEU A 73 -14.04 12.77 -5.18
CA LEU A 73 -14.53 12.26 -3.91
C LEU A 73 -14.31 10.75 -3.76
N ARG A 74 -14.52 9.96 -4.83
CA ARG A 74 -14.25 8.52 -4.81
C ARG A 74 -12.78 8.21 -4.53
N VAL A 75 -11.86 8.98 -5.11
CA VAL A 75 -10.41 8.81 -4.86
C VAL A 75 -10.11 9.08 -3.39
N VAL A 76 -10.62 10.19 -2.85
CA VAL A 76 -10.44 10.54 -1.43
C VAL A 76 -11.02 9.45 -0.53
N GLU A 77 -12.24 8.97 -0.80
CA GLU A 77 -12.86 7.91 0.02
C GLU A 77 -12.09 6.57 -0.03
N LEU A 78 -11.37 6.27 -1.12
CA LEU A 78 -10.56 5.06 -1.25
C LEU A 78 -9.19 5.18 -0.58
N LEU A 79 -8.55 6.34 -0.65
CA LEU A 79 -7.21 6.57 -0.10
C LEU A 79 -7.23 6.99 1.38
N ASP A 80 -8.35 7.55 1.85
CA ASP A 80 -8.50 7.96 3.24
C ASP A 80 -8.37 6.76 4.20
N GLY A 81 -7.48 6.90 5.18
CA GLY A 81 -7.16 5.86 6.14
C GLY A 81 -6.47 4.61 5.56
N LEU A 82 -6.18 4.52 4.25
CA LEU A 82 -5.51 3.36 3.64
C LEU A 82 -4.22 3.02 4.37
N CYS A 83 -3.34 4.01 4.54
CA CYS A 83 -2.05 3.80 5.19
C CYS A 83 -2.14 3.64 6.71
N ASP A 84 -3.25 4.07 7.33
CA ASP A 84 -3.50 3.79 8.75
C ASP A 84 -3.85 2.32 8.96
N LYS A 85 -4.65 1.73 8.07
CA LYS A 85 -4.97 0.30 8.12
C LYS A 85 -3.76 -0.61 7.90
N MET A 86 -2.71 -0.12 7.24
CA MET A 86 -1.44 -0.86 7.15
C MET A 86 -0.81 -1.10 8.54
N GLN A 87 -1.25 -0.40 9.60
CA GLN A 87 -0.84 -0.70 10.97
C GLN A 87 -1.43 -2.02 11.51
N ASP A 88 -2.41 -2.60 10.81
CA ASP A 88 -2.94 -3.93 11.07
C ASP A 88 -2.17 -5.02 10.30
N TYR A 89 -1.10 -4.67 9.58
CA TYR A 89 -0.26 -5.64 8.87
C TYR A 89 1.04 -5.90 9.63
N THR A 90 1.56 -7.11 9.52
CA THR A 90 2.89 -7.46 10.04
C THR A 90 3.59 -8.46 9.13
N LEU A 91 4.88 -8.66 9.36
CA LEU A 91 5.68 -9.60 8.61
C LEU A 91 5.74 -10.92 9.39
N GLU A 92 5.15 -11.98 8.83
CA GLU A 92 5.19 -13.32 9.42
C GLU A 92 6.14 -14.23 8.63
N GLN A 93 6.84 -15.10 9.36
CA GLN A 93 7.71 -16.11 8.77
C GLN A 93 6.87 -17.36 8.51
N ILE A 94 6.68 -17.69 7.23
CA ILE A 94 5.92 -18.87 6.79
C ILE A 94 6.82 -20.10 6.85
N ASP A 95 8.02 -19.96 6.31
CA ASP A 95 9.06 -21.00 6.25
C ASP A 95 10.41 -20.41 6.68
N SER A 96 11.44 -21.25 6.81
CA SER A 96 12.78 -20.83 7.26
C SER A 96 13.42 -19.73 6.41
N THR A 97 12.94 -19.50 5.19
CA THR A 97 13.49 -18.53 4.24
C THR A 97 12.48 -17.48 3.77
N THR A 98 11.19 -17.65 4.03
CA THR A 98 10.13 -16.87 3.38
C THR A 98 9.31 -16.10 4.41
N GLN A 99 9.19 -14.80 4.16
CA GLN A 99 8.41 -13.87 4.97
C GLN A 99 7.31 -13.26 4.10
N GLU A 100 6.11 -13.13 4.67
CA GLU A 100 4.96 -12.53 3.98
C GLU A 100 4.31 -11.47 4.86
N TRP A 101 3.76 -10.44 4.21
CA TRP A 101 2.93 -9.45 4.89
C TRP A 101 1.54 -10.01 5.10
N VAL A 102 1.13 -10.13 6.35
CA VAL A 102 -0.18 -10.66 6.72
C VAL A 102 -0.97 -9.63 7.51
N ARG A 103 -2.28 -9.61 7.28
CA ARG A 103 -3.23 -8.80 8.05
C ARG A 103 -3.54 -9.49 9.39
N VAL A 104 -3.40 -8.75 10.47
CA VAL A 104 -3.57 -9.19 11.85
C VAL A 104 -4.93 -8.71 12.36
N ASP A 105 -5.89 -9.62 12.49
CA ASP A 105 -7.20 -9.29 13.06
C ASP A 105 -7.18 -9.16 14.59
N ASP A 106 -6.36 -9.96 15.28
CA ASP A 106 -6.19 -9.88 16.74
C ASP A 106 -4.72 -9.99 17.16
N TRP A 107 -4.17 -8.86 17.58
CA TRP A 107 -2.82 -8.71 18.11
C TRP A 107 -2.52 -9.56 19.36
N ASN A 108 -3.56 -10.06 20.03
CA ASN A 108 -3.37 -10.96 21.16
C ASN A 108 -2.99 -12.38 20.74
N ASN A 109 -3.43 -12.81 19.56
CA ASN A 109 -3.23 -14.16 19.04
C ASN A 109 -1.87 -14.38 18.35
N LEU A 110 -1.09 -13.32 18.14
CA LEU A 110 0.27 -13.43 17.61
C LEU A 110 1.18 -14.20 18.58
N THR A 111 1.73 -15.31 18.07
CA THR A 111 2.71 -16.15 18.76
C THR A 111 4.14 -15.59 18.64
N THR A 112 4.37 -14.68 17.70
CA THR A 112 5.66 -14.01 17.45
C THR A 112 5.92 -12.85 18.41
N ASN A 113 7.10 -12.25 18.32
CA ASN A 113 7.47 -11.10 19.13
C ASN A 113 6.59 -9.88 18.79
N LYS A 114 5.64 -9.55 19.66
CA LYS A 114 4.69 -8.44 19.47
C LYS A 114 5.37 -7.09 19.26
N GLN A 115 6.52 -6.83 19.87
CA GLN A 115 7.21 -5.55 19.72
C GLN A 115 7.79 -5.41 18.31
N GLU A 116 8.39 -6.48 17.81
CA GLU A 116 8.92 -6.56 16.45
C GLU A 116 7.79 -6.50 15.41
N ALA A 117 6.71 -7.26 15.63
CA ALA A 117 5.54 -7.24 14.77
C ALA A 117 4.94 -5.82 14.63
N ARG A 118 4.86 -5.08 15.74
CA ARG A 118 4.41 -3.67 15.75
C ARG A 118 5.40 -2.72 15.07
N ALA A 119 6.70 -3.01 15.15
CA ALA A 119 7.71 -2.24 14.42
C ALA A 119 7.52 -2.40 12.91
N TYR A 120 7.25 -3.63 12.43
CA TYR A 120 6.91 -3.88 11.03
C TYR A 120 5.63 -3.15 10.59
N SER A 121 4.57 -3.17 11.39
CA SER A 121 3.33 -2.43 11.10
C SER A 121 3.56 -0.95 10.89
N LYS A 122 4.37 -0.33 11.76
CA LYS A 122 4.74 1.08 11.64
C LYS A 122 5.58 1.33 10.39
N ALA A 123 6.49 0.41 10.06
CA ALA A 123 7.33 0.50 8.88
C ALA A 123 6.50 0.45 7.58
N ILE A 124 5.54 -0.47 7.47
CA ILE A 124 4.67 -0.57 6.29
C ILE A 124 3.66 0.57 6.18
N SER A 125 3.13 1.06 7.29
CA SER A 125 2.31 2.28 7.29
C SER A 125 3.09 3.50 6.78
N SER A 126 4.34 3.68 7.25
CA SER A 126 5.21 4.75 6.75
C SER A 126 5.64 4.57 5.29
N TYR A 127 5.83 3.33 4.85
CA TYR A 127 6.08 3.00 3.45
C TYR A 127 4.87 3.31 2.57
N CYS A 128 3.66 2.93 2.99
CA CYS A 128 2.41 3.27 2.30
C CYS A 128 2.28 4.78 2.13
N GLY A 129 2.54 5.57 3.18
CA GLY A 129 2.49 7.02 3.09
C GLY A 129 3.37 7.59 1.97
N ARG A 130 4.62 7.11 1.88
CA ARG A 130 5.54 7.51 0.80
C ARG A 130 5.09 7.01 -0.58
N LEU A 131 4.62 5.76 -0.66
CA LEU A 131 4.13 5.17 -1.90
C LEU A 131 2.95 5.97 -2.46
N ILE A 132 1.97 6.32 -1.61
CA ILE A 132 0.81 7.11 -2.02
C ILE A 132 1.22 8.54 -2.33
N GLU A 133 2.05 9.19 -1.51
CA GLU A 133 2.56 10.53 -1.80
C GLU A 133 3.25 10.62 -3.18
N GLU A 134 4.01 9.60 -3.57
CA GLU A 134 4.68 9.55 -4.87
C GLU A 134 3.74 9.25 -6.05
N THR A 135 2.63 8.55 -5.83
CA THR A 135 1.78 7.99 -6.91
C THR A 135 0.35 8.53 -6.95
N GLU A 136 -0.07 9.36 -5.98
CA GLU A 136 -1.46 9.79 -5.78
C GLU A 136 -2.05 10.43 -7.04
N ASP A 137 -1.33 11.36 -7.67
CA ASP A 137 -1.83 12.10 -8.83
C ASP A 137 -2.18 11.18 -10.01
N ASP A 138 -1.26 10.27 -10.37
CA ASP A 138 -1.44 9.33 -11.47
C ASP A 138 -2.48 8.26 -11.12
N LEU A 139 -2.43 7.73 -9.88
CA LEU A 139 -3.39 6.76 -9.38
C LEU A 139 -4.81 7.34 -9.38
N ALA A 140 -4.98 8.59 -8.92
CA ALA A 140 -6.25 9.30 -8.92
C ALA A 140 -6.81 9.44 -10.34
N GLU A 141 -5.97 9.75 -11.32
CA GLU A 141 -6.38 9.85 -12.71
C GLU A 141 -6.86 8.50 -13.26
N LEU A 142 -6.12 7.42 -12.97
CA LEU A 142 -6.48 6.07 -13.40
C LEU A 142 -7.77 5.57 -12.73
N ILE A 143 -8.00 5.86 -11.45
CA ILE A 143 -9.25 5.56 -10.74
C ILE A 143 -10.42 6.29 -11.40
N LYS A 144 -10.27 7.59 -11.67
CA LYS A 144 -11.31 8.40 -12.34
C LYS A 144 -11.61 7.93 -13.77
N LYS A 145 -10.61 7.40 -14.48
CA LYS A 145 -10.78 6.78 -15.81
C LYS A 145 -11.41 5.38 -15.76
N GLY A 146 -11.51 4.77 -14.57
CA GLY A 146 -11.96 3.38 -14.41
C GLY A 146 -10.94 2.34 -14.87
N SER A 147 -9.67 2.72 -14.95
CA SER A 147 -8.55 1.85 -15.34
C SER A 147 -8.04 1.01 -14.18
N VAL A 148 -8.36 1.38 -12.93
CA VAL A 148 -8.08 0.57 -11.73
C VAL A 148 -9.32 -0.23 -11.38
N LYS A 149 -9.20 -1.56 -11.46
CA LYS A 149 -10.26 -2.52 -11.14
C LYS A 149 -9.75 -3.52 -10.10
N VAL A 150 -10.69 -4.15 -9.42
CA VAL A 150 -10.41 -5.34 -8.60
C VAL A 150 -9.72 -6.39 -9.49
N GLY A 151 -8.59 -6.91 -9.04
CA GLY A 151 -7.68 -7.82 -9.74
C GLY A 151 -6.46 -7.14 -10.38
N ASP A 152 -6.53 -5.84 -10.65
CA ASP A 152 -5.48 -5.11 -11.39
C ASP A 152 -4.68 -4.14 -10.51
N VAL A 153 -5.04 -3.97 -9.23
CA VAL A 153 -4.48 -2.91 -8.36
C VAL A 153 -2.98 -3.10 -8.16
N SER A 154 -2.52 -4.31 -7.86
CA SER A 154 -1.10 -4.62 -7.69
C SER A 154 -0.30 -4.31 -8.96
N LYS A 155 -0.82 -4.68 -10.14
CA LYS A 155 -0.15 -4.38 -11.41
C LYS A 155 -0.01 -2.87 -11.61
N VAL A 156 -1.11 -2.12 -11.48
CA VAL A 156 -1.10 -0.68 -11.69
C VAL A 156 -0.20 0.02 -10.66
N LEU A 157 -0.41 -0.24 -9.38
CA LEU A 157 0.29 0.48 -8.31
C LEU A 157 1.77 0.05 -8.20
N CYS A 158 2.04 -1.25 -8.24
CA CYS A 158 3.34 -1.81 -7.89
C CYS A 158 4.27 -2.03 -9.09
N GLN A 159 3.73 -2.26 -10.28
CA GLN A 159 4.54 -2.43 -11.50
C GLN A 159 4.57 -1.14 -12.33
N ASP A 160 3.40 -0.56 -12.63
CA ASP A 160 3.30 0.55 -13.58
C ASP A 160 3.67 1.91 -12.97
N LEU A 161 3.11 2.24 -11.80
CA LEU A 161 3.32 3.52 -11.12
C LEU A 161 4.62 3.56 -10.31
N SER A 162 4.70 2.76 -9.23
CA SER A 162 5.84 2.80 -8.30
C SER A 162 7.07 2.04 -8.78
N LYS A 163 6.90 1.08 -9.70
CA LYS A 163 7.97 0.21 -10.23
C LYS A 163 8.75 -0.53 -9.15
N HIS A 164 8.09 -0.82 -8.02
CA HIS A 164 8.67 -1.62 -6.94
C HIS A 164 8.68 -3.11 -7.27
N CYS A 165 7.79 -3.56 -8.16
CA CYS A 165 7.77 -4.92 -8.69
C CYS A 165 8.23 -4.93 -10.16
N SER A 166 9.01 -5.95 -10.53
CA SER A 166 9.35 -6.22 -11.93
C SER A 166 8.09 -6.61 -12.71
N GLN A 167 8.00 -6.19 -13.98
CA GLN A 167 6.96 -6.68 -14.87
C GLN A 167 7.15 -8.18 -15.08
N THR A 168 6.11 -8.96 -14.79
CA THR A 168 6.10 -10.40 -15.10
C THR A 168 5.98 -10.54 -16.62
N SER A 169 7.11 -10.56 -17.32
CA SER A 169 7.16 -11.10 -18.68
C SER A 169 6.73 -12.57 -18.57
N GLY A 170 5.53 -12.91 -19.04
CA GLY A 170 5.03 -14.28 -18.98
C GLY A 170 6.04 -15.24 -19.62
N SER A 171 6.75 -16.00 -18.79
CA SER A 171 7.61 -17.08 -19.23
C SER A 171 6.93 -18.38 -18.87
N GLN A 172 6.22 -18.95 -19.84
CA GLN A 172 6.06 -20.40 -19.89
C GLN A 172 7.47 -20.97 -20.09
N GLN A 173 8.12 -21.39 -19.02
CA GLN A 173 9.13 -22.44 -19.12
C GLN A 173 8.38 -23.77 -19.03
N VAL A 174 8.00 -24.29 -20.20
CA VAL A 174 7.86 -25.73 -20.37
C VAL A 174 9.29 -26.24 -20.40
N ASP A 175 9.73 -26.81 -19.27
CA ASP A 175 10.98 -27.57 -19.21
C ASP A 175 10.77 -28.89 -19.96
N ASP A 176 11.00 -28.88 -21.28
CA ASP A 176 11.27 -30.10 -22.04
C ASP A 176 12.69 -30.56 -21.70
N ASN A 177 12.83 -31.28 -20.59
CA ASN A 177 13.97 -32.16 -20.36
C ASN A 177 13.67 -33.52 -20.99
N ASP A 178 13.93 -33.67 -22.29
CA ASP A 178 14.12 -34.98 -22.90
C ASP A 178 15.60 -35.37 -22.77
N HIS A 179 15.87 -36.32 -21.88
CA HIS A 179 17.15 -37.01 -21.78
C HIS A 179 16.85 -38.51 -21.77
N GLY A 180 16.80 -39.11 -22.96
CA GLY A 180 16.74 -40.56 -23.16
C GLY A 180 17.86 -40.99 -24.10
N LEU A 181 18.98 -41.45 -23.53
CA LEU A 181 20.02 -42.18 -24.26
C LEU A 181 19.55 -43.63 -24.51
N ASP A 182 20.12 -44.19 -25.58
CA ASP A 182 20.51 -45.58 -25.85
C ASP A 182 19.54 -46.78 -25.72
N GLY A 183 19.33 -47.44 -26.87
CA GLY A 183 18.87 -48.82 -27.00
C GLY A 183 19.24 -49.40 -28.37
N GLU A 184 20.15 -50.37 -28.37
CA GLU A 184 20.72 -51.10 -29.52
C GLU A 184 19.70 -51.80 -30.44
N LEU A 185 19.97 -51.78 -31.75
CA LEU A 185 20.20 -52.94 -32.67
C LEU A 185 20.16 -52.49 -34.14
#